data_AF-A0A973MC00-F1
#
_entry.id   AF-A0A973MC00-F1
#
_cell.length_a   1.000
_cell.length_b   1.000
_cell.length_c   1.000
_cell.angle_alpha   90.00
_cell.angle_beta   90.00
_cell.angle_gamma   90.00
#
_symmetry.space_group_name_H-M   'P 1'
#
loop_
_entity.id
_entity.type
_entity.pdbx_description
1 polymer ?
#
loop_
_entity_poly.entity_id
_entity_poly.type
_entity_poly.pdbx_seq_one_letter_code
_entity_poly.pdbx_strand_id
1 'polypeptide(L)'
;MSLYRLDVPELHRRLDAHRKDLGLSWRGVGRQVGLPVSVFTRIGKGRGIEADALITLLVWLDLDGEIAVLVEPGLPRVPCPGCRKTFEPKADGTVRAHDCQGDEA
;
A
#
# COMPACT_ATOMS: atom_id res chain seq x y z
N MET A 1 12.21 -6.42 -4.50
CA MET A 1 10.89 -5.77 -4.50
C MET A 1 9.83 -6.86 -4.39
N SER A 2 8.73 -6.61 -3.66
CA SER A 2 7.66 -7.61 -3.44
C SER A 2 6.84 -7.82 -4.71
N LEU A 3 6.42 -9.07 -4.96
CA LEU A 3 5.52 -9.44 -6.06
C LEU A 3 4.12 -8.85 -5.90
N TYR A 4 3.76 -8.46 -4.68
CA TYR A 4 2.47 -7.89 -4.31
C TYR A 4 2.68 -6.60 -3.52
N ARG A 5 1.76 -5.66 -3.69
CA ARG A 5 1.67 -4.43 -2.89
C ARG A 5 0.32 -4.37 -2.19
N LEU A 6 0.29 -3.72 -1.04
CA LEU A 6 -0.92 -3.46 -0.27
C LEU A 6 -1.80 -2.44 -1.01
N ASP A 7 -3.06 -2.77 -1.23
CA ASP A 7 -4.09 -1.82 -1.66
C ASP A 7 -4.48 -0.96 -0.45
N VAL A 8 -3.72 0.12 -0.25
CA VAL A 8 -3.92 1.05 0.87
C VAL A 8 -5.29 1.74 0.81
N PRO A 9 -5.80 2.19 -0.35
CA PRO A 9 -7.17 2.69 -0.46
C PRO A 9 -8.23 1.69 0.00
N GLU A 10 -8.14 0.43 -0.41
CA GLU A 10 -9.09 -0.61 0.00
C GLU A 10 -8.98 -0.91 1.50
N LEU A 11 -7.76 -1.00 2.04
CA LEU A 11 -7.54 -1.12 3.48
C LEU A 11 -8.22 0.03 4.24
N HIS A 12 -8.02 1.27 3.80
CA HIS A 12 -8.65 2.44 4.42
C HIS A 12 -10.18 2.36 4.39
N ARG A 13 -10.75 1.93 3.26
CA ARG A 13 -12.20 1.80 3.08
C ARG A 13 -12.79 0.78 4.07
N ARG A 14 -12.15 -0.38 4.23
CA ARG A 14 -12.59 -1.42 5.17
C ARG A 14 -12.47 -0.98 6.63
N LEU A 15 -11.35 -0.33 6.98
CA LEU A 15 -11.16 0.26 8.30
C LEU A 15 -12.23 1.30 8.63
N ASP A 16 -12.58 2.15 7.67
CA ASP A 16 -13.58 3.20 7.87
C ASP A 16 -14.99 2.61 8.06
N ALA A 17 -15.35 1.59 7.27
CA ALA A 17 -16.60 0.87 7.43
C ALA A 17 -16.70 0.19 8.81
N HIS A 18 -15.71 -0.64 9.16
CA HIS A 18 -15.72 -1.37 10.42
C HIS A 18 -15.71 -0.44 11.65
N ARG A 19 -14.92 0.63 11.60
CA ARG A 19 -14.92 1.68 12.64
C ARG A 19 -16.30 2.30 12.82
N LYS A 20 -17.00 2.63 11.72
CA LYS A 20 -18.33 3.24 11.75
C LYS A 20 -19.38 2.30 12.32
N ASP A 21 -19.31 1.01 11.98
CA ASP A 21 -20.21 -0.01 12.53
C ASP A 21 -20.06 -0.14 14.05
N LEU A 22 -18.84 0.02 14.56
CA LEU A 22 -18.53 0.06 15.99
C LEU A 22 -18.79 1.42 16.67
N GLY A 23 -19.20 2.45 15.91
CA GLY A 23 -19.42 3.80 16.44
C GLY A 23 -18.15 4.50 16.94
N LEU A 24 -16.97 4.09 16.48
CA LEU A 24 -15.68 4.58 16.98
C LEU A 24 -15.17 5.78 16.19
N SER A 25 -14.37 6.63 16.81
CA SER A 25 -13.49 7.57 16.10
C SER A 25 -12.16 6.91 15.73
N TRP A 26 -11.34 7.49 14.85
CA TRP A 26 -9.99 6.97 14.56
C TRP A 26 -9.11 6.89 15.82
N ARG A 27 -9.32 7.79 16.78
CA ARG A 27 -8.67 7.72 18.09
C ARG A 27 -9.18 6.54 18.92
N GLY A 28 -10.48 6.23 18.81
CA GLY A 28 -11.08 5.05 19.44
C GLY A 28 -10.49 3.76 18.89
N VAL A 29 -10.38 3.64 17.56
CA VAL A 29 -9.73 2.48 16.91
C VAL A 29 -8.30 2.34 17.41
N GLY A 30 -7.51 3.41 17.37
CA GLY A 30 -6.12 3.38 17.85
C GLY A 30 -5.97 2.89 19.29
N ARG A 31 -6.92 3.21 20.18
CA ARG A 31 -6.94 2.68 21.55
C ARG A 31 -7.25 1.19 21.60
N GLN A 32 -8.16 0.68 20.76
CA GLN A 32 -8.49 -0.74 20.72
C GLN A 32 -7.34 -1.59 20.17
N VAL A 33 -6.70 -1.11 19.10
CA VAL A 33 -5.66 -1.88 18.40
C VAL A 33 -4.24 -1.57 18.88
N GLY A 34 -4.08 -0.65 19.84
CA GLY A 34 -2.76 -0.25 20.36
C GLY A 34 -1.90 0.54 19.37
N LEU A 35 -2.49 1.16 18.34
CA LEU A 35 -1.77 1.92 17.32
C LEU A 35 -1.99 3.44 17.44
N PRO A 36 -0.97 4.27 17.17
CA PRO A 36 -1.12 5.72 17.20
C PRO A 36 -2.00 6.21 16.04
N VAL A 37 -2.77 7.29 16.27
CA VAL A 37 -3.71 7.84 15.28
C VAL A 37 -3.04 8.24 13.96
N SER A 38 -1.74 8.57 14.01
CA SER A 38 -0.93 8.89 12.83
C SER A 38 -0.87 7.76 11.80
N VAL A 39 -1.03 6.49 12.22
CA VAL A 39 -1.13 5.35 11.31
C VAL A 39 -2.35 5.50 10.40
N PHE A 40 -3.54 5.78 10.94
CA PHE A 40 -4.75 5.97 10.14
C PHE A 40 -4.67 7.20 9.24
N THR A 41 -4.07 8.29 9.72
CA THR A 41 -3.82 9.48 8.89
C THR A 41 -2.87 9.16 7.72
N ARG A 42 -1.89 8.28 7.91
CA ARG A 42 -0.96 7.84 6.88
C ARG A 42 -1.66 6.96 5.85
N ILE A 43 -2.43 5.97 6.30
CA ILE A 43 -3.27 5.10 5.46
C ILE A 43 -4.24 5.95 4.62
N GLY A 44 -4.96 6.90 5.24
CA GLY A 44 -5.89 7.78 4.52
C GLY A 44 -5.23 8.71 3.49
N LYS A 45 -3.90 8.88 3.55
CA LYS A 45 -3.10 9.57 2.53
C LYS A 45 -2.52 8.63 1.47
N GLY A 46 -2.96 7.37 1.42
CA GLY A 46 -2.48 6.35 0.48
C GLY A 46 -1.05 5.89 0.75
N ARG A 47 -0.53 6.09 1.96
CA ARG A 47 0.84 5.67 2.31
C ARG A 47 0.80 4.31 3.00
N GLY A 48 1.81 3.50 2.68
CA GLY A 48 2.00 2.18 3.28
C GLY A 48 2.19 2.22 4.80
N ILE A 49 2.09 1.04 5.40
CA ILE A 49 2.21 0.80 6.83
C ILE A 49 3.25 -0.26 7.13
N GLU A 50 3.71 -0.26 8.37
CA GLU A 50 4.62 -1.25 8.92
C GLU A 50 3.93 -2.63 9.02
N ALA A 51 4.70 -3.72 8.90
CA ALA A 51 4.14 -5.08 8.83
C ALA A 51 3.35 -5.48 10.08
N ASP A 52 3.86 -5.18 11.28
CA ASP A 52 3.17 -5.50 12.54
C ASP A 52 1.86 -4.73 12.69
N ALA A 53 1.84 -3.47 12.23
CA ALA A 53 0.63 -2.67 12.18
C ALA A 53 -0.37 -3.26 11.19
N LEU A 54 0.08 -3.75 10.03
CA LEU A 54 -0.78 -4.45 9.08
C LEU A 54 -1.39 -5.70 9.69
N ILE A 55 -0.59 -6.59 10.29
CA ILE A 55 -1.08 -7.83 10.93
C ILE A 55 -2.14 -7.50 11.99
N THR A 56 -1.87 -6.52 12.85
CA THR A 56 -2.82 -6.06 13.88
C THR A 56 -4.14 -5.62 13.27
N LEU A 57 -4.11 -4.85 12.19
CA LEU A 57 -5.30 -4.35 11.51
C LEU A 57 -6.05 -5.45 10.75
N LEU A 58 -5.34 -6.44 10.20
CA LEU A 58 -5.95 -7.60 9.54
C LEU A 58 -6.75 -8.44 10.53
N VAL A 59 -6.15 -8.77 11.68
CA VAL A 59 -6.84 -9.52 12.74
C VAL A 59 -8.05 -8.73 13.27
N TRP A 60 -7.90 -7.42 13.46
CA TRP A 60 -9.02 -6.57 13.91
C TRP A 60 -10.17 -6.50 12.89
N LEU A 61 -9.86 -6.64 11.60
CA LEU A 61 -10.85 -6.68 10.51
C LEU A 61 -11.39 -8.09 10.21
N ASP A 62 -10.93 -9.14 10.91
CA ASP A 62 -11.22 -10.54 10.60
C ASP A 62 -10.77 -10.94 9.16
N LEU A 63 -9.60 -10.44 8.75
CA LEU A 63 -9.02 -10.64 7.40
C LEU A 63 -7.65 -11.33 7.44
N ASP A 64 -7.28 -11.97 8.55
CA ASP A 64 -6.01 -12.71 8.69
C ASP A 64 -5.93 -13.91 7.73
N GLY A 65 -7.06 -14.54 7.40
CA GLY A 65 -7.16 -15.57 6.36
C GLY A 65 -7.39 -15.07 4.94
N GLU A 66 -7.78 -13.80 4.77
CA GLU A 66 -8.28 -13.23 3.51
C GLU A 66 -7.43 -12.06 3.00
N ILE A 67 -6.14 -12.00 3.35
CA ILE A 67 -5.24 -10.90 2.93
C ILE A 67 -5.21 -10.66 1.41
N ALA A 68 -5.54 -11.68 0.61
CA ALA A 68 -5.67 -11.60 -0.84
C ALA A 68 -6.62 -10.48 -1.31
N VAL A 69 -7.63 -10.12 -0.50
CA VAL A 69 -8.57 -9.03 -0.83
C VAL A 69 -7.98 -7.63 -0.65
N LEU A 70 -6.80 -7.53 -0.05
CA LEU A 70 -6.09 -6.29 0.28
C LEU A 70 -4.76 -6.15 -0.47
N VAL A 71 -4.45 -7.04 -1.41
CA VAL A 71 -3.20 -6.96 -2.17
C VAL A 71 -3.47 -6.93 -3.66
N GLU A 72 -2.63 -6.18 -4.36
CA GLU A 72 -2.64 -6.07 -5.80
C GLU A 72 -1.24 -6.43 -6.34
N PRO A 73 -1.14 -6.90 -7.60
CA PRO A 73 0.15 -7.19 -8.21
C PRO A 73 1.08 -5.98 -8.16
N GLY A 74 2.34 -6.23 -7.82
CA GLY A 74 3.38 -5.23 -7.99
C GLY A 74 3.50 -4.85 -9.46
N LEU A 75 3.75 -3.57 -9.76
CA LEU A 75 3.92 -3.16 -11.14
C LEU A 75 5.14 -3.85 -11.76
N PRO A 76 4.99 -4.43 -12.96
CA PRO A 76 6.10 -5.08 -13.62
C PRO A 76 7.19 -4.06 -13.90
N ARG A 77 8.43 -4.48 -13.70
CA ARG A 77 9.56 -3.66 -14.11
C ARG A 77 9.58 -3.57 -15.63
N VAL A 78 9.78 -2.36 -16.15
CA VAL A 78 9.80 -2.09 -17.60
C VAL A 78 11.24 -1.75 -18.02
N PRO A 79 11.79 -2.41 -19.06
CA PRO A 79 13.11 -2.04 -19.59
C PRO A 79 13.07 -0.73 -20.39
N CYS A 80 14.08 0.16 -20.27
CA CYS A 80 14.24 1.29 -21.21
C CYS A 80 14.48 0.72 -22.61
N PRO A 81 13.75 1.16 -23.65
CA PRO A 81 14.00 0.74 -25.02
C PRO A 81 15.40 1.17 -25.53
N GLY A 82 16.01 2.21 -24.94
CA GLY A 82 17.35 2.68 -25.27
C GLY A 82 18.47 1.84 -24.64
N CYS A 83 18.64 1.89 -23.32
CA CYS A 83 19.78 1.26 -22.63
C CYS A 83 19.48 -0.13 -22.02
N ARG A 84 18.26 -0.66 -22.18
CA ARG A 84 17.75 -1.91 -21.57
C ARG A 84 17.83 -2.00 -20.03
N LYS A 85 18.28 -0.96 -19.32
CA LYS A 85 18.19 -0.93 -17.85
C LYS A 85 16.74 -1.03 -17.43
N THR A 86 16.52 -1.73 -16.32
CA THR A 86 15.20 -2.08 -15.82
C THR A 86 14.73 -1.01 -14.83
N PHE A 87 13.56 -0.43 -15.06
CA PHE A 87 13.02 0.66 -14.24
C PHE A 87 11.71 0.28 -13.56
N GLU A 88 11.47 0.91 -12.41
CA GLU A 88 10.23 0.77 -11.65
C GLU A 88 9.27 1.89 -12.07
N PRO A 89 8.12 1.55 -12.70
CA PRO A 89 7.08 2.53 -12.98
C PRO A 89 6.52 3.08 -11.66
N LYS A 90 6.08 4.34 -11.69
CA LYS A 90 5.33 4.95 -10.59
C LYS A 90 3.97 4.27 -10.42
N ALA A 91 3.32 4.52 -9.28
CA ALA A 91 2.01 3.98 -8.97
C ALA A 91 0.92 4.30 -10.02
N ASP A 92 1.05 5.40 -10.75
CA ASP A 92 0.18 5.83 -11.85
C ASP A 92 0.52 5.17 -13.20
N GLY A 93 1.44 4.19 -13.21
CA GLY A 93 1.94 3.52 -14.41
C GLY A 93 2.95 4.34 -15.21
N THR A 94 3.22 5.59 -14.82
CA THR A 94 4.19 6.42 -15.55
C THR A 94 5.61 6.00 -15.24
N VAL A 95 6.40 5.77 -16.29
CA VAL A 95 7.84 5.63 -16.18
C VAL A 95 8.43 7.01 -16.40
N ARG A 96 9.21 7.54 -15.44
CA ARG A 96 9.95 8.78 -15.69
C ARG A 96 10.97 8.50 -16.80
N ALA A 97 10.91 9.29 -17.87
CA ALA A 97 12.01 9.34 -18.83
C ALA A 97 13.29 9.68 -18.05
N HIS A 98 14.28 8.81 -18.13
CA HIS A 98 15.63 9.11 -17.67
C HIS A 98 16.48 9.40 -18.91
N ASP A 99 17.59 10.10 -18.70
CA ASP A 99 18.55 10.38 -19.75
C ASP A 99 19.23 9.07 -20.17
N CYS A 100 18.58 8.36 -21.10
CA CYS A 100 19.12 7.19 -21.81
C CYS A 100 20.13 7.79 -22.83
N GLN A 101 21.35 8.18 -22.39
CA GLN A 101 22.47 8.35 -23.32
C GLN A 101 22.70 6.97 -23.93
N GLY A 102 22.31 6.78 -25.19
CA GLY A 102 22.64 5.56 -25.92
C GLY A 102 24.14 5.41 -25.92
N ASP A 103 24.66 4.21 -25.63
CA ASP A 103 26.02 3.87 -26.04
C ASP A 103 26.04 4.01 -27.57
N GLU A 104 26.56 5.13 -28.07
CA GLU A 104 26.95 5.27 -29.47
C GLU A 104 27.97 4.17 -29.76
N ALA A 105 27.58 3.27 -30.67
CA ALA A 105 28.41 2.20 -31.17
C ALA A 105 29.62 2.72 -31.95
#